data_AF-A0A1D8G4Q0-F1
#
_entry.id   AF-A0A1D8G4Q0-F1
#
_cell.length_a   1.000
_cell.length_b   1.000
_cell.length_c   1.000
_cell.angle_alpha   90.00
_cell.angle_beta   90.00
_cell.angle_gamma   90.00
#
_symmetry.space_group_name_H-M   'P 1'
#
loop_
_entity.id
_entity.type
_entity.pdbx_description
1 polymer ?
#
loop_
_entity_poly.entity_id
_entity_poly.type
_entity_poly.pdbx_seq_one_letter_code
_entity_poly.pdbx_strand_id
1 'polypeptide(L)'
;MTPPAVPALSLAAPGFLSPTGTEVAFLLVGVVTLAAAVISVTTRQLVHAALWLVVALGGIAVEYLLLTAEFIAWVQVLIYVGSVVVLLLFGLMLTRAPIGRSPDADSGNRPAALAVAVAAASALVWVVVDAFRTTWIDLDGPAQGTTRVSGETLFRNWVLPFEALSVLLLAALVGAIVLSRRKDDQGTHPAPVGGPRPAPSHGARDRAEAGNGTRPTTPATAPDAAPATTQPTAPDAADDTAPAATKNTAQDAEGKR
;
A
#
# COMPACT_ATOMS: atom_id res chain seq x y z
N MET A 1 -69.88 -22.02 32.76
CA MET A 1 -68.87 -22.49 31.77
C MET A 1 -68.05 -21.26 31.40
N THR A 2 -66.96 -21.01 32.12
CA THR A 2 -66.07 -19.85 31.92
C THR A 2 -65.08 -20.15 30.79
N PRO A 3 -64.82 -19.23 29.86
CA PRO A 3 -63.82 -19.47 28.82
C PRO A 3 -62.41 -19.63 29.42
N PRO A 4 -61.54 -20.46 28.82
CA PRO A 4 -60.17 -20.61 29.30
C PRO A 4 -59.39 -19.30 29.11
N ALA A 5 -58.65 -18.89 30.15
CA ALA A 5 -57.74 -17.77 30.09
C ALA A 5 -56.66 -18.05 29.03
N VAL A 6 -56.65 -17.25 27.97
CA VAL A 6 -55.58 -17.28 26.96
C VAL A 6 -54.33 -16.73 27.64
N PRO A 7 -53.21 -17.47 27.71
CA PRO A 7 -51.98 -16.92 28.25
C PRO A 7 -51.57 -15.73 27.38
N ALA A 8 -51.48 -14.55 28.00
CA ALA A 8 -50.89 -13.38 27.37
C ALA A 8 -49.44 -13.73 27.03
N LEU A 9 -49.16 -14.03 25.76
CA LEU A 9 -47.81 -14.10 25.24
C LEU A 9 -47.16 -12.75 25.52
N SER A 10 -46.22 -12.74 26.46
CA SER A 10 -45.28 -11.65 26.63
C SER A 10 -44.53 -11.49 25.31
N LEU A 11 -45.01 -10.58 24.46
CA LEU A 11 -44.22 -9.98 23.38
C LEU A 11 -43.13 -9.14 24.05
N ALA A 12 -42.11 -9.81 24.58
CA ALA A 12 -40.83 -9.20 24.84
C ALA A 12 -40.24 -8.92 23.46
N ALA A 13 -40.69 -7.82 22.83
CA ALA A 13 -39.96 -7.26 21.72
C ALA A 13 -38.55 -6.97 22.26
N PRO A 14 -37.48 -7.59 21.75
CA PRO A 14 -36.13 -7.29 22.18
C PRO A 14 -35.91 -5.80 21.97
N GLY A 15 -35.93 -5.04 23.08
CA GLY A 15 -35.76 -3.61 23.04
C GLY A 15 -34.31 -3.32 22.70
N PHE A 16 -34.09 -2.38 21.77
CA PHE A 16 -32.76 -1.86 21.37
C PHE A 16 -31.90 -1.36 22.57
N LEU A 17 -32.51 -1.24 23.76
CA LEU A 17 -31.92 -0.75 25.00
C LEU A 17 -31.31 -1.86 25.87
N SER A 18 -31.55 -3.14 25.57
CA SER A 18 -30.90 -4.28 26.25
C SER A 18 -30.12 -5.12 25.24
N PRO A 19 -28.94 -4.65 24.77
CA PRO A 19 -28.17 -5.37 23.80
C PRO A 19 -27.73 -6.73 24.36
N THR A 20 -27.88 -7.78 23.56
CA THR A 20 -27.41 -9.11 23.95
C THR A 20 -25.88 -9.12 24.03
N GLY A 21 -25.29 -10.00 24.85
CA GLY A 21 -23.83 -10.10 24.96
C GLY A 21 -23.15 -10.36 23.61
N THR A 22 -23.82 -11.11 22.72
CA THR A 22 -23.39 -11.40 21.35
C THR A 22 -23.39 -10.16 20.47
N GLU A 23 -24.42 -9.29 20.55
CA GLU A 23 -24.45 -8.02 19.80
C GLU A 23 -23.33 -7.07 20.22
N VAL A 24 -23.07 -6.98 21.53
CA VAL A 24 -21.96 -6.15 22.04
C VAL A 24 -20.63 -6.71 21.56
N ALA A 25 -20.41 -8.03 21.64
CA ALA A 25 -19.21 -8.66 21.12
C ALA A 25 -19.05 -8.45 19.61
N PHE A 26 -20.13 -8.58 18.84
CA PHE A 26 -20.16 -8.35 17.40
C PHE A 26 -19.78 -6.91 17.04
N LEU A 27 -20.35 -5.92 17.73
CA LEU A 27 -20.00 -4.51 17.51
C LEU A 27 -18.54 -4.21 17.89
N LEU A 28 -18.06 -4.74 19.02
CA LEU A 28 -16.67 -4.53 19.45
C LEU A 28 -15.68 -5.13 18.46
N VAL A 29 -15.90 -6.38 18.04
CA VAL A 29 -15.07 -7.05 17.03
C VAL A 29 -15.16 -6.27 15.72
N GLY A 30 -16.34 -5.87 15.27
CA GLY A 30 -16.53 -5.09 14.05
C GLY A 30 -15.78 -3.76 14.04
N VAL A 31 -15.78 -3.03 15.16
CA VAL A 31 -15.00 -1.79 15.30
C VAL A 31 -13.50 -2.08 15.22
N VAL A 32 -13.02 -3.14 15.86
CA VAL A 32 -11.61 -3.57 15.80
C VAL A 32 -11.23 -4.01 14.38
N THR A 33 -12.06 -4.79 13.71
CA THR A 33 -11.91 -5.22 12.31
C THR A 33 -11.80 -4.02 11.38
N LEU A 34 -12.73 -3.05 11.51
CA LEU A 34 -12.74 -1.83 10.70
C LEU A 34 -11.49 -0.98 10.96
N ALA A 35 -11.11 -0.79 12.23
CA ALA A 35 -9.90 -0.06 12.59
C ALA A 35 -8.65 -0.74 12.00
N ALA A 36 -8.54 -2.06 12.10
CA ALA A 36 -7.44 -2.82 11.52
C ALA A 36 -7.38 -2.67 9.99
N ALA A 37 -8.53 -2.71 9.31
CA ALA A 37 -8.60 -2.50 7.86
C ALA A 37 -8.16 -1.07 7.46
N VAL A 38 -8.60 -0.05 8.18
CA VAL A 38 -8.18 1.34 7.96
C VAL A 38 -6.69 1.50 8.21
N ILE A 39 -6.15 0.93 9.28
CA ILE A 39 -4.71 0.98 9.58
C ILE A 39 -3.92 0.23 8.49
N SER A 40 -4.41 -0.91 8.00
CA SER A 40 -3.76 -1.67 6.93
C SER A 40 -3.54 -0.82 5.67
N VAL A 41 -4.56 -0.07 5.22
CA VAL A 41 -4.47 0.73 3.99
C VAL A 41 -3.78 2.09 4.18
N THR A 42 -3.76 2.63 5.41
CA THR A 42 -3.11 3.92 5.71
C THR A 42 -1.64 3.76 6.09
N THR A 43 -1.24 2.57 6.52
CA THR A 43 0.15 2.27 6.89
C THR A 43 1.06 2.30 5.67
N ARG A 44 2.16 3.06 5.79
CA ARG A 44 3.15 3.21 4.70
C ARG A 44 4.18 2.08 4.61
N GLN A 45 4.26 1.23 5.63
CA GLN A 45 5.17 0.07 5.66
C GLN A 45 4.41 -1.19 5.26
N LEU A 46 4.81 -1.80 4.13
CA LEU A 46 4.08 -2.92 3.53
C LEU A 46 3.92 -4.13 4.46
N VAL A 47 4.95 -4.44 5.27
CA VAL A 47 4.88 -5.56 6.23
C VAL A 47 3.86 -5.27 7.34
N HIS A 48 3.85 -4.05 7.88
CA HIS A 48 2.88 -3.66 8.92
C HIS A 48 1.47 -3.63 8.35
N ALA A 49 1.29 -3.11 7.13
CA ALA A 49 0.01 -3.14 6.43
C ALA A 49 -0.54 -4.58 6.30
N ALA A 50 0.32 -5.53 5.92
CA ALA A 50 -0.04 -6.94 5.81
C ALA A 50 -0.34 -7.60 7.17
N LEU A 51 0.37 -7.24 8.26
CA LEU A 51 0.04 -7.72 9.61
C LEU A 51 -1.32 -7.19 10.10
N TRP A 52 -1.63 -5.91 9.85
CA TRP A 52 -2.95 -5.37 10.16
C TRP A 52 -4.06 -6.01 9.31
N LEU A 53 -3.75 -6.44 8.08
CA LEU A 53 -4.67 -7.22 7.27
C LEU A 53 -4.98 -8.59 7.90
N VAL A 54 -4.01 -9.25 8.55
CA VAL A 54 -4.26 -10.48 9.31
C VAL A 54 -5.25 -10.23 10.45
N VAL A 55 -5.08 -9.13 11.17
CA VAL A 55 -6.00 -8.74 12.27
C VAL A 55 -7.41 -8.51 11.73
N ALA A 56 -7.55 -7.80 10.61
CA ALA A 56 -8.85 -7.57 9.97
C ALA A 56 -9.51 -8.89 9.52
N LEU A 57 -8.78 -9.76 8.82
CA LEU A 57 -9.32 -11.04 8.34
C LEU A 57 -9.64 -12.02 9.48
N GLY A 58 -8.86 -11.99 10.56
CA GLY A 58 -9.16 -12.72 11.79
C GLY A 58 -10.39 -12.19 12.51
N GLY A 59 -10.57 -10.86 12.56
CA GLY A 59 -11.79 -10.23 13.07
C GLY A 59 -13.03 -10.65 12.31
N ILE A 60 -12.98 -10.69 10.97
CA ILE A 60 -14.06 -11.23 10.12
C ILE A 60 -14.34 -12.71 10.44
N ALA A 61 -13.31 -13.52 10.70
CA ALA A 61 -13.54 -14.92 11.10
C ALA A 61 -14.29 -15.04 12.43
N VAL A 62 -14.00 -14.16 13.40
CA VAL A 62 -14.74 -14.07 14.66
C VAL A 62 -16.18 -13.60 14.43
N GLU A 63 -16.41 -12.63 13.56
CA GLU A 63 -17.76 -12.20 13.15
C GLU A 63 -18.57 -13.35 12.53
N TYR A 64 -17.96 -14.16 11.67
CA TYR A 64 -18.63 -15.36 11.14
C TYR A 64 -19.01 -16.36 12.24
N LEU A 65 -18.16 -16.55 13.25
CA LEU A 65 -18.48 -17.43 14.36
C LEU A 65 -19.63 -16.88 15.22
N LEU A 66 -19.64 -15.56 15.46
CA LEU A 66 -20.75 -14.87 16.14
C LEU A 66 -22.07 -14.97 15.37
N LEU A 67 -22.00 -15.01 14.03
CA LEU A 67 -23.15 -15.21 13.14
C LEU A 67 -23.49 -16.69 12.92
N THR A 68 -22.96 -17.61 13.72
CA THR A 68 -23.19 -19.07 13.61
C THR A 68 -22.69 -19.72 12.31
N ALA A 69 -21.86 -19.01 11.54
CA ALA A 69 -21.26 -19.47 10.28
C ALA A 69 -19.92 -20.20 10.52
N GLU A 70 -19.94 -21.28 11.30
CA GLU A 70 -18.75 -21.99 11.78
C GLU A 70 -17.84 -22.49 10.64
N PHE A 71 -18.40 -23.18 9.64
CA PHE A 71 -17.60 -23.72 8.54
C PHE A 71 -16.87 -22.61 7.78
N ILE A 72 -17.56 -21.49 7.53
CA ILE A 72 -16.99 -20.34 6.82
C ILE A 72 -15.93 -19.65 7.67
N ALA A 73 -16.11 -19.55 8.99
CA ALA A 73 -15.10 -19.01 9.91
C ALA A 73 -13.79 -19.81 9.84
N TRP A 74 -13.86 -21.14 9.83
CA TRP A 74 -12.66 -21.97 9.71
C TRP A 74 -12.00 -21.85 8.33
N VAL A 75 -12.79 -21.84 7.26
CA VAL A 75 -12.28 -21.60 5.89
C VAL A 75 -11.60 -20.23 5.80
N GLN A 76 -12.16 -19.21 6.45
CA GLN A 76 -11.58 -17.86 6.51
C GLN A 76 -10.17 -17.88 7.08
N VAL A 77 -9.98 -18.57 8.20
CA VAL A 77 -8.66 -18.70 8.83
C VAL A 77 -7.70 -19.53 7.98
N LEU A 78 -8.12 -20.69 7.47
CA LEU A 78 -7.23 -21.57 6.70
C LEU A 78 -6.75 -20.93 5.39
N ILE A 79 -7.68 -20.33 4.63
CA ILE A 79 -7.38 -19.84 3.29
C ILE A 79 -6.83 -18.42 3.34
N TYR A 80 -7.55 -17.48 3.96
CA TYR A 80 -7.14 -16.07 3.89
C TYR A 80 -5.98 -15.79 4.83
N VAL A 81 -6.08 -16.15 6.11
CA VAL A 81 -5.00 -15.92 7.07
C VAL A 81 -3.85 -16.90 6.84
N GLY A 82 -4.14 -18.19 6.68
CA GLY A 82 -3.13 -19.24 6.62
C GLY A 82 -2.38 -19.34 5.29
N SER A 83 -3.06 -19.10 4.16
CA SER A 83 -2.46 -19.26 2.83
C SER A 83 -2.22 -17.92 2.14
N VAL A 84 -3.27 -17.15 1.86
CA VAL A 84 -3.18 -15.95 1.02
C VAL A 84 -2.28 -14.89 1.64
N VAL A 85 -2.49 -14.53 2.90
CA VAL A 85 -1.67 -13.50 3.55
C VAL A 85 -0.24 -13.98 3.77
N VAL A 86 -0.02 -15.25 4.10
CA VAL A 86 1.33 -15.81 4.24
C VAL A 86 2.07 -15.77 2.89
N LEU A 87 1.45 -16.19 1.78
CA LEU A 87 2.03 -16.06 0.44
C LEU A 87 2.33 -14.60 0.09
N LEU A 88 1.42 -13.69 0.42
CA LEU A 88 1.62 -12.26 0.20
C LEU A 88 2.81 -11.73 1.00
N LEU A 89 2.93 -12.08 2.28
CA LEU A 89 4.06 -11.72 3.13
C LEU A 89 5.38 -12.28 2.58
N PHE A 90 5.42 -13.55 2.18
CA PHE A 90 6.60 -14.15 1.53
C PHE A 90 6.97 -13.41 0.25
N GLY A 91 5.99 -13.12 -0.63
CA GLY A 91 6.22 -12.36 -1.86
C GLY A 91 6.75 -10.95 -1.62
N LEU A 92 6.17 -10.23 -0.65
CA LEU A 92 6.64 -8.90 -0.25
C LEU A 92 8.07 -8.94 0.31
N MET A 93 8.39 -9.93 1.14
CA MET A 93 9.73 -10.06 1.72
C MET A 93 10.78 -10.40 0.66
N LEU A 94 10.45 -11.26 -0.32
CA LEU A 94 11.36 -11.63 -1.41
C LEU A 94 11.61 -10.48 -2.40
N THR A 95 10.63 -9.58 -2.58
CA THR A 95 10.71 -8.49 -3.57
C THR A 95 11.45 -7.25 -3.06
N ARG A 96 12.17 -7.35 -1.92
CA ARG A 96 12.85 -6.22 -1.26
C ARG A 96 11.90 -5.03 -1.07
N ALA A 97 10.67 -5.33 -0.63
CA ALA A 97 9.66 -4.33 -0.29
C ALA A 97 10.29 -3.20 0.53
N PRO A 98 10.11 -1.91 0.15
CA PRO A 98 10.67 -0.79 0.88
C PRO A 98 10.30 -0.88 2.37
N ILE A 99 11.29 -1.08 3.24
CA ILE A 99 11.11 -1.13 4.69
C ILE A 99 10.91 0.32 5.25
N GLY A 100 11.07 1.34 4.40
CA GLY A 100 10.89 2.77 4.70
C GLY A 100 9.79 3.44 3.87
N ARG A 101 9.61 4.75 4.08
CA ARG A 101 8.63 5.57 3.33
C ARG A 101 8.97 5.51 1.83
N SER A 102 8.06 5.00 1.00
CA SER A 102 8.16 5.10 -0.46
C SER A 102 7.57 6.45 -0.89
N PRO A 103 8.37 7.40 -1.41
CA PRO A 103 7.86 8.67 -1.94
C PRO A 103 6.96 8.46 -3.18
N ASP A 104 7.19 7.39 -3.94
CA ASP A 104 6.47 7.07 -5.18
C ASP A 104 5.11 6.38 -4.96
N ALA A 105 4.79 5.98 -3.72
CA ALA A 105 3.49 5.38 -3.40
C ALA A 105 2.37 6.42 -3.20
N ASP A 106 2.71 7.71 -3.29
CA ASP A 106 1.82 8.81 -2.96
C ASP A 106 1.47 9.63 -4.21
N SER A 107 0.20 9.62 -4.60
CA SER A 107 -0.28 10.49 -5.68
C SER A 107 -0.91 11.74 -5.10
N GLY A 108 -0.72 12.89 -5.77
CA GLY A 108 -1.40 14.15 -5.42
C GLY A 108 -2.93 14.07 -5.48
N ASN A 109 -3.49 12.96 -5.96
CA ASN A 109 -4.92 12.73 -6.11
C ASN A 109 -5.62 12.18 -4.84
N ARG A 110 -4.92 12.14 -3.70
CA ARG A 110 -5.47 11.76 -2.38
C ARG A 110 -6.82 12.41 -2.02
N PRO A 111 -7.04 13.73 -2.18
CA PRO A 111 -8.32 14.31 -1.81
C PRO A 111 -9.47 13.82 -2.71
N ALA A 112 -9.21 13.62 -4.01
CA ALA A 112 -10.19 13.04 -4.92
C ALA A 112 -10.48 11.57 -4.59
N ALA A 113 -9.45 10.78 -4.30
CA ALA A 113 -9.60 9.39 -3.88
C ALA A 113 -10.39 9.26 -2.56
N LEU A 114 -10.13 10.16 -1.59
CA LEU A 114 -10.89 10.22 -0.35
C LEU A 114 -12.35 10.59 -0.59
N ALA A 115 -12.62 11.59 -1.44
CA ALA A 115 -13.98 11.99 -1.78
C ALA A 115 -14.77 10.84 -2.41
N VAL A 116 -14.15 10.10 -3.34
CA VAL A 116 -14.75 8.91 -3.96
C VAL A 116 -14.98 7.80 -2.95
N ALA A 117 -14.00 7.53 -2.07
CA ALA A 117 -14.13 6.50 -1.04
C ALA A 117 -15.27 6.81 -0.05
N VAL A 118 -15.38 8.07 0.39
CA VAL A 118 -16.46 8.52 1.29
C VAL A 118 -17.81 8.48 0.58
N ALA A 119 -17.89 8.94 -0.67
CA ALA A 119 -19.11 8.85 -1.46
C ALA A 119 -19.57 7.39 -1.63
N ALA A 120 -18.66 6.49 -2.01
CA ALA A 120 -18.96 5.07 -2.17
C ALA A 120 -19.36 4.40 -0.84
N ALA A 121 -18.63 4.67 0.25
CA ALA A 121 -18.96 4.13 1.57
C ALA A 121 -20.33 4.64 2.08
N SER A 122 -20.62 5.93 1.92
CA SER A 122 -21.91 6.50 2.32
C SER A 122 -23.08 5.95 1.50
N ALA A 123 -22.89 5.77 0.19
CA ALA A 123 -23.88 5.14 -0.67
C ALA A 123 -24.11 3.68 -0.28
N LEU A 124 -23.06 2.92 0.01
CA LEU A 124 -23.16 1.53 0.45
C LEU A 124 -23.89 1.43 1.80
N VAL A 125 -23.52 2.26 2.78
CA VAL A 125 -24.20 2.32 4.08
C VAL A 125 -25.67 2.67 3.91
N TRP A 126 -25.99 3.65 3.07
CA TRP A 126 -27.38 4.03 2.80
C TRP A 126 -28.19 2.88 2.21
N VAL A 127 -27.67 2.19 1.19
CA VAL A 127 -28.34 1.04 0.56
C VAL A 127 -28.51 -0.11 1.54
N VAL A 128 -27.48 -0.43 2.34
CA VAL A 128 -27.55 -1.52 3.32
C VAL A 128 -28.57 -1.20 4.41
N VAL A 129 -28.56 0.02 4.96
CA VAL A 129 -29.53 0.43 5.98
C VAL A 129 -30.94 0.42 5.41
N ASP A 130 -31.16 0.94 4.21
CA ASP A 130 -32.49 0.93 3.59
C ASP A 130 -33.01 -0.49 3.34
N ALA A 131 -32.15 -1.39 2.85
CA ALA A 131 -32.50 -2.77 2.55
C ALA A 131 -32.74 -3.64 3.80
N PHE A 132 -31.98 -3.42 4.89
CA PHE A 132 -31.96 -4.32 6.04
C PHE A 132 -32.50 -3.73 7.34
N ARG A 133 -32.94 -2.46 7.39
CA ARG A 133 -33.48 -1.82 8.61
C ARG A 133 -34.64 -2.55 9.28
N THR A 134 -35.38 -3.39 8.54
CA THR A 134 -36.50 -4.19 9.08
C THR A 134 -36.19 -5.67 9.24
N THR A 135 -34.97 -6.09 8.89
CA THR A 135 -34.57 -7.50 8.87
C THR A 135 -33.95 -7.88 10.21
N TRP A 136 -34.48 -8.93 10.82
CA TRP A 136 -33.93 -9.54 12.04
C TRP A 136 -33.36 -10.90 11.71
N ILE A 137 -32.13 -11.16 12.16
CA ILE A 137 -31.46 -12.46 12.02
C ILE A 137 -31.75 -13.26 13.28
N ASP A 138 -32.40 -14.41 13.12
CA ASP A 138 -32.61 -15.37 14.20
C ASP A 138 -31.37 -16.28 14.32
N LEU A 139 -30.65 -16.11 15.43
CA LEU A 139 -29.44 -16.90 15.74
C LEU A 139 -29.76 -18.15 16.58
N ASP A 140 -30.98 -18.29 17.09
CA ASP A 140 -31.42 -19.42 17.92
C ASP A 140 -32.01 -20.57 17.07
N GLY A 141 -32.12 -20.36 15.76
CA GLY A 141 -32.57 -21.35 14.79
C GLY A 141 -31.59 -22.52 14.57
N PRO A 142 -31.96 -23.52 13.75
CA PRO A 142 -31.10 -24.65 13.43
C PRO A 142 -29.75 -24.17 12.87
N ALA A 143 -28.64 -24.78 13.31
CA ALA A 143 -27.29 -24.39 12.89
C ALA A 143 -27.07 -24.52 11.38
N GLN A 144 -27.29 -23.43 10.64
CA GLN A 144 -27.19 -23.38 9.18
C GLN A 144 -25.74 -23.32 8.69
N GLY A 145 -24.82 -22.85 9.52
CA GLY A 145 -23.40 -22.70 9.19
C GLY A 145 -22.55 -23.97 9.35
N THR A 146 -23.15 -25.13 9.62
CA THR A 146 -22.39 -26.38 9.82
C THR A 146 -21.79 -26.92 8.52
N THR A 147 -20.72 -27.68 8.64
CA THR A 147 -20.05 -28.36 7.51
C THR A 147 -21.00 -29.28 6.75
N ARG A 148 -21.93 -29.97 7.44
CA ARG A 148 -22.92 -30.84 6.79
C ARG A 148 -23.85 -30.04 5.87
N VAL A 149 -24.45 -28.97 6.38
CA VAL A 149 -25.42 -28.16 5.61
C VAL A 149 -24.73 -27.49 4.41
N SER A 150 -23.51 -26.98 4.62
CA SER A 150 -22.70 -26.37 3.56
C SER A 150 -22.30 -27.39 2.50
N GLY A 151 -21.89 -28.60 2.89
CA GLY A 151 -21.55 -29.68 1.95
C GLY A 151 -22.75 -30.17 1.14
N GLU A 152 -23.90 -30.38 1.77
CA GLU A 152 -25.13 -30.77 1.07
C GLU A 152 -25.55 -29.71 0.05
N THR A 153 -25.51 -28.44 0.42
CA THR A 153 -25.84 -27.33 -0.50
C THR A 153 -24.85 -27.24 -1.65
N LEU A 154 -23.54 -27.41 -1.37
CA LEU A 154 -22.49 -27.35 -2.38
C LEU A 154 -22.67 -28.44 -3.45
N PHE A 155 -22.90 -29.69 -3.04
CA PHE A 155 -22.98 -30.83 -3.95
C PHE A 155 -24.38 -31.13 -4.50
N ARG A 156 -25.44 -30.47 -4.01
CA ARG A 156 -26.77 -30.59 -4.61
C ARG A 156 -27.12 -29.39 -5.49
N ASN A 157 -26.90 -28.18 -5.00
CA ASN A 157 -27.37 -26.95 -5.67
C ASN A 157 -26.24 -26.26 -6.46
N TRP A 158 -24.98 -26.41 -6.03
CA TRP A 158 -23.84 -25.66 -6.56
C TRP A 158 -22.80 -26.53 -7.27
N VAL A 159 -23.22 -27.65 -7.86
CA VAL A 159 -22.32 -28.59 -8.55
C VAL A 159 -21.61 -27.92 -9.73
N LEU A 160 -22.34 -27.16 -10.56
CA LEU A 160 -21.75 -26.52 -11.74
C LEU A 160 -20.70 -25.46 -11.35
N PRO A 161 -20.95 -24.54 -10.39
CA PRO A 161 -19.92 -23.62 -9.92
C PRO A 161 -18.74 -24.34 -9.24
N PHE A 162 -18.98 -25.43 -8.51
CA PHE A 162 -17.91 -26.24 -7.92
C PHE A 162 -16.97 -26.83 -8.99
N GLU A 163 -17.54 -27.39 -10.07
CA GLU A 163 -16.77 -27.92 -11.19
C GLU A 163 -15.97 -26.80 -11.89
N ALA A 164 -16.60 -25.66 -12.15
CA ALA A 164 -15.92 -24.49 -12.74
C ALA A 164 -14.76 -23.99 -11.87
N LEU A 165 -14.93 -23.95 -10.54
CA LEU A 165 -13.86 -23.59 -9.60
C LEU A 165 -12.71 -24.61 -9.64
N SER A 166 -13.00 -25.91 -9.80
CA SER A 166 -11.94 -26.93 -9.91
C SER A 166 -11.06 -26.72 -11.14
N VAL A 167 -11.67 -26.41 -12.29
CA VAL A 167 -10.95 -26.11 -13.54
C VAL A 167 -10.20 -24.78 -13.41
N LEU A 168 -10.81 -23.77 -12.76
CA LEU A 168 -10.15 -22.49 -12.49
C LEU A 168 -8.90 -22.67 -11.61
N LEU A 169 -8.96 -23.48 -10.56
CA LEU A 169 -7.82 -23.78 -9.69
C LEU A 169 -6.72 -24.54 -10.43
N LEU A 170 -7.10 -25.51 -11.28
CA LEU A 170 -6.16 -26.21 -12.15
C LEU A 170 -5.46 -25.23 -13.10
N ALA A 171 -6.23 -24.36 -13.77
CA ALA A 171 -5.70 -23.36 -14.67
C ALA A 171 -4.77 -22.36 -13.95
N ALA A 172 -5.13 -21.92 -12.75
CA ALA A 172 -4.32 -21.04 -11.92
C ALA A 172 -2.98 -21.69 -11.53
N LEU A 173 -2.99 -22.98 -11.13
CA LEU A 173 -1.78 -23.74 -10.81
C LEU A 173 -0.86 -23.85 -12.03
N VAL A 174 -1.40 -24.26 -13.18
CA VAL A 174 -0.64 -24.35 -14.43
C VAL A 174 -0.08 -22.97 -14.82
N GLY A 175 -0.88 -21.91 -14.71
CA GLY A 175 -0.47 -20.54 -14.97
C GLY A 175 0.69 -20.08 -14.08
N ALA A 176 0.60 -20.35 -12.77
CA ALA A 176 1.66 -20.04 -11.82
C ALA A 176 2.97 -20.80 -12.13
N ILE A 177 2.89 -22.09 -12.46
CA ILE A 177 4.06 -22.90 -12.84
C ILE A 177 4.69 -22.37 -14.12
N VAL A 178 3.90 -22.10 -15.15
CA VAL A 178 4.39 -21.59 -16.45
C VAL A 178 5.09 -20.24 -16.25
N LEU A 179 4.51 -19.34 -15.44
CA LEU A 179 5.06 -18.01 -15.16
C LEU A 179 6.34 -18.08 -14.30
N SER A 180 6.42 -19.03 -13.38
CA SER A 180 7.60 -19.20 -12.51
C SER A 180 8.80 -19.81 -13.22
N ARG A 181 8.62 -20.42 -14.40
CA ARG A 181 9.75 -20.99 -15.17
C ARG A 181 10.57 -19.86 -15.80
N ARG A 182 11.84 -19.77 -15.41
CA ARG A 182 12.82 -18.91 -16.08
C ARG A 182 13.17 -19.50 -17.45
N LYS A 183 13.19 -18.66 -18.49
CA LYS A 183 13.71 -19.03 -19.81
C LYS A 183 15.24 -18.97 -19.75
N ASP A 184 15.89 -20.12 -19.64
CA ASP A 184 17.34 -20.24 -19.78
C ASP A 184 17.72 -20.35 -21.27
N ASP A 185 17.23 -19.42 -22.10
CA ASP A 185 17.47 -19.42 -23.54
C ASP A 185 17.71 -17.99 -24.02
N GLN A 186 18.93 -17.47 -23.79
CA GLN A 186 19.63 -16.47 -24.63
C GLN A 186 20.96 -16.07 -23.97
N GLY A 187 22.08 -16.57 -24.51
CA GLY A 187 23.40 -16.10 -24.08
C GLY A 187 24.60 -16.82 -24.68
N THR A 188 24.50 -18.07 -25.13
CA THR A 188 25.61 -18.72 -25.85
C THR A 188 25.57 -18.31 -27.32
N HIS A 189 25.89 -17.05 -27.59
CA HIS A 189 26.47 -16.70 -28.88
C HIS A 189 27.87 -17.32 -28.88
N PRO A 190 28.17 -18.37 -29.68
CA PRO A 190 29.55 -18.79 -29.82
C PRO A 190 30.32 -17.57 -30.32
N ALA A 191 31.29 -17.10 -29.52
CA ALA A 191 32.16 -16.02 -29.91
C ALA A 191 32.70 -16.32 -31.32
N PRO A 192 32.76 -15.33 -32.24
CA PRO A 192 33.36 -15.56 -33.54
C PRO A 192 34.83 -15.91 -33.33
N VAL A 193 35.13 -17.20 -33.43
CA VAL A 193 36.49 -17.72 -33.47
C VAL A 193 37.07 -17.30 -34.82
N GLY A 194 38.05 -16.39 -34.79
CA GLY A 194 38.97 -16.16 -35.91
C GLY A 194 38.78 -14.85 -36.68
N GLY A 195 39.22 -13.74 -36.09
CA GLY A 195 39.69 -12.57 -36.83
C GLY A 195 41.21 -12.41 -36.62
N PRO A 196 42.03 -12.13 -37.65
CA PRO A 196 43.48 -11.96 -37.48
C PRO A 196 43.83 -10.86 -36.47
N ARG A 197 44.65 -11.18 -35.47
CA ARG A 197 45.23 -10.17 -34.55
C ARG A 197 46.19 -9.27 -35.35
N PRO A 198 46.14 -7.93 -35.19
CA PRO A 198 47.18 -7.06 -35.72
C PRO A 198 48.51 -7.34 -34.99
N ALA A 199 49.58 -7.50 -35.76
CA ALA A 199 50.93 -7.74 -35.24
C ALA A 199 51.52 -6.47 -34.56
N PRO A 200 52.47 -6.61 -33.62
CA PRO A 200 53.16 -5.48 -33.03
C PRO A 200 54.12 -4.86 -34.06
N SER A 201 53.99 -3.56 -34.32
CA SER A 201 54.93 -2.82 -35.16
C SER A 201 56.26 -2.60 -34.43
N HIS A 202 57.24 -3.44 -34.75
CA HIS A 202 58.65 -3.17 -34.43
C HIS A 202 59.29 -2.31 -35.52
N GLY A 203 59.92 -1.21 -35.09
CA GLY A 203 61.07 -0.61 -35.78
C GLY A 203 60.76 0.50 -36.76
N ALA A 204 60.84 1.76 -36.28
CA ALA A 204 61.24 2.86 -37.14
C ALA A 204 62.00 3.96 -36.36
N ARG A 205 63.32 3.76 -36.31
CA ARG A 205 64.36 4.76 -36.57
C ARG A 205 64.78 5.68 -35.42
N ASP A 206 65.92 5.30 -34.85
CA ASP A 206 67.02 6.23 -34.56
C ASP A 206 67.30 7.15 -35.76
N ARG A 207 67.24 8.47 -35.52
CA ARG A 207 68.17 9.44 -36.10
C ARG A 207 68.24 10.69 -35.22
N ALA A 208 69.27 10.71 -34.36
CA ALA A 208 69.99 11.89 -33.89
C ALA A 208 70.28 12.87 -35.07
N GLU A 209 70.44 14.19 -34.97
CA GLU A 209 70.85 15.10 -33.88
C GLU A 209 70.83 16.55 -34.45
N ALA A 210 71.00 17.53 -33.54
CA ALA A 210 71.53 18.89 -33.74
C ALA A 210 70.58 20.04 -34.16
N GLY A 211 70.52 21.09 -33.30
CA GLY A 211 70.16 22.44 -33.75
C GLY A 211 69.58 23.42 -32.71
N ASN A 212 70.40 23.82 -31.75
CA ASN A 212 70.36 25.02 -30.89
C ASN A 212 69.45 26.23 -31.33
N GLY A 213 68.80 26.88 -30.35
CA GLY A 213 68.87 28.35 -30.23
C GLY A 213 67.57 29.18 -30.28
N THR A 214 67.24 29.75 -29.11
CA THR A 214 66.76 31.14 -28.88
C THR A 214 65.41 31.64 -29.45
N ARG A 215 64.53 31.97 -28.49
CA ARG A 215 63.39 32.91 -28.59
C ARG A 215 63.89 34.34 -28.90
N PRO A 216 63.09 35.14 -29.63
CA PRO A 216 62.86 36.52 -29.18
C PRO A 216 61.38 36.93 -29.12
N THR A 217 61.17 38.02 -28.39
CA THR A 217 59.93 38.63 -27.89
C THR A 217 59.44 39.81 -28.74
N THR A 218 58.11 39.89 -29.00
CA THR A 218 57.22 41.08 -29.18
C THR A 218 57.57 42.14 -30.27
N PRO A 219 56.73 43.17 -30.60
CA PRO A 219 55.28 43.43 -30.44
C PRO A 219 54.57 44.04 -31.71
N ALA A 220 53.27 44.39 -31.57
CA ALA A 220 52.46 45.33 -32.40
C ALA A 220 51.90 44.76 -33.75
N THR A 221 50.73 45.10 -34.32
CA THR A 221 49.79 46.23 -34.22
C THR A 221 48.41 45.77 -34.77
N ALA A 222 47.30 46.37 -34.30
CA ALA A 222 45.91 46.28 -34.80
C ALA A 222 45.74 46.92 -36.22
N PRO A 223 44.55 47.14 -36.84
CA PRO A 223 43.16 46.97 -36.38
C PRO A 223 42.16 46.39 -37.42
N ASP A 224 40.93 46.02 -37.01
CA ASP A 224 39.73 46.52 -37.71
C ASP A 224 38.40 46.19 -37.00
N ALA A 225 37.50 47.17 -37.11
CA ALA A 225 36.03 47.16 -36.96
C ALA A 225 35.38 47.03 -35.56
N ALA A 226 35.06 48.20 -35.00
CA ALA A 226 34.00 48.51 -34.04
C ALA A 226 32.58 48.42 -34.69
N PRO A 227 31.44 48.83 -34.07
CA PRO A 227 31.13 49.24 -32.67
C PRO A 227 29.93 48.39 -32.09
N ALA A 228 29.32 48.55 -30.90
CA ALA A 228 29.14 49.64 -29.95
C ALA A 228 28.86 49.04 -28.53
N THR A 229 29.56 49.45 -27.46
CA THR A 229 29.24 50.53 -26.48
C THR A 229 27.99 50.21 -25.63
N THR A 230 28.10 49.69 -24.38
CA THR A 230 28.43 50.35 -23.08
C THR A 230 27.54 51.56 -22.74
N GLN A 231 27.00 51.63 -21.51
CA GLN A 231 27.61 52.42 -20.43
C GLN A 231 26.94 52.21 -19.04
N PRO A 232 27.73 52.22 -17.95
CA PRO A 232 27.30 52.35 -16.55
C PRO A 232 27.39 53.82 -16.06
N THR A 233 26.77 54.15 -14.92
CA THR A 233 27.14 55.34 -14.11
C THR A 233 26.64 55.21 -12.66
N ALA A 234 27.59 55.20 -11.73
CA ALA A 234 27.51 55.85 -10.41
C ALA A 234 28.38 57.14 -10.50
N PRO A 235 28.62 57.98 -9.46
CA PRO A 235 28.18 57.98 -8.05
C PRO A 235 27.77 59.38 -7.50
N ASP A 236 27.30 59.48 -6.24
CA ASP A 236 27.68 60.53 -5.25
C ASP A 236 26.92 60.32 -3.93
N ALA A 237 27.64 60.11 -2.82
CA ALA A 237 27.88 61.06 -1.70
C ALA A 237 26.80 60.97 -0.60
N ALA A 238 27.16 60.38 0.55
CA ALA A 238 27.41 61.05 1.85
C ALA A 238 26.11 61.62 2.47
N ASP A 239 25.71 61.34 3.70
CA ASP A 239 26.47 61.43 4.94
C ASP A 239 25.61 60.87 6.09
N ASP A 240 26.23 60.74 7.25
CA ASP A 240 25.67 60.82 8.60
C ASP A 240 25.30 59.55 9.41
N THR A 241 26.33 59.18 10.20
CA THR A 241 26.32 59.02 11.67
C THR A 241 25.59 57.85 12.35
N ALA A 242 26.41 56.93 12.86
CA ALA A 242 26.18 56.12 14.07
C ALA A 242 26.26 57.03 15.35
N PRO A 243 26.17 56.54 16.62
CA PRO A 243 25.98 55.17 17.11
C PRO A 243 25.07 55.01 18.37
N ALA A 244 24.93 53.76 18.83
CA ALA A 244 24.79 53.30 20.23
C ALA A 244 23.46 53.50 21.00
N ALA A 245 22.93 52.40 21.57
CA ALA A 245 22.73 52.26 23.02
C ALA A 245 22.14 50.88 23.41
N THR A 246 22.81 50.27 24.38
CA THR A 246 22.51 49.07 25.16
C THR A 246 21.40 49.30 26.21
N LYS A 247 20.61 48.25 26.53
CA LYS A 247 20.02 47.86 27.85
C LYS A 247 18.94 46.79 27.55
N ASN A 248 19.14 45.50 27.78
CA ASN A 248 19.23 44.72 29.03
C ASN A 248 18.20 45.03 30.13
N THR A 249 17.65 43.93 30.65
CA THR A 249 17.18 43.70 32.04
C THR A 249 15.66 43.64 32.29
N ALA A 250 15.21 42.39 32.43
CA ALA A 250 14.40 41.78 33.50
C ALA A 250 12.95 42.19 33.76
N GLN A 251 12.08 41.16 33.88
CA GLN A 251 11.49 40.66 35.15
C GLN A 251 10.36 39.68 34.77
N ASP A 252 10.47 38.38 35.07
CA ASP A 252 10.31 37.70 36.37
C ASP A 252 8.85 37.37 36.73
N ALA A 253 8.62 36.05 36.85
CA ALA A 253 7.85 35.33 37.88
C ALA A 253 6.34 35.60 38.08
N GLU A 254 5.52 34.62 37.69
CA GLU A 254 4.35 34.13 38.45
C GLU A 254 3.88 32.81 37.80
N GLY A 255 3.46 31.73 38.47
CA GLY A 255 3.25 31.47 39.88
C GLY A 255 2.76 30.01 40.00
N LYS A 256 3.38 29.27 40.91
CA LYS A 256 3.02 27.94 41.39
C LYS A 256 1.55 27.86 41.84
N ARG A 257 0.81 26.82 41.45
CA ARG A 257 -0.05 25.99 42.33
C ARG A 257 -0.22 24.59 41.75
#